data_AF-A0A225UNC0-F1
#
_entry.id   AF-A0A225UNC0-F1
#
_cell.length_a   1.000
_cell.length_b   1.000
_cell.length_c   1.000
_cell.angle_alpha   90.00
_cell.angle_beta   90.00
_cell.angle_gamma   90.00
#
_symmetry.space_group_name_H-M   'P 1'
#
loop_
_entity.id
_entity.type
_entity.pdbx_description
1 polymer ?
#
loop_
_entity_poly.entity_id
_entity_poly.type
_entity_poly.pdbx_seq_one_letter_code
_entity_poly.pdbx_strand_id
1 'polypeptide(L)' 'MLGAAIIRHSTSPCASPIVIVRKSNGVDIRLCIDYKLWLLSRAHDGLGSRDDARRVNVYSNGANYLLA' A
#
# COMPACT_ATOMS: atom_id res chain seq x y z
N MET A 1 10.18 -8.14 5.03
CA MET A 1 9.27 -7.50 4.05
C MET A 1 10.02 -7.06 2.79
N LEU A 2 10.93 -6.07 2.87
CA LEU A 2 11.81 -5.71 1.75
C LEU A 2 12.81 -6.84 1.41
N GLY A 3 13.50 -7.38 2.43
CA GLY A 3 14.40 -8.54 2.25
C GLY A 3 13.70 -9.87 1.92
N ALA A 4 12.37 -9.91 2.00
CA ALA A 4 11.57 -11.08 1.59
C ALA A 4 10.99 -10.90 0.17
N ALA A 5 11.37 -9.82 -0.52
CA ALA A 5 10.85 -9.44 -1.84
C ALA A 5 9.31 -9.36 -1.90
N ILE A 6 8.64 -9.03 -0.79
CA ILE A 6 7.18 -8.83 -0.77
C ILE A 6 6.84 -7.41 -1.24
N ILE A 7 7.72 -6.45 -0.96
CA ILE A 7 7.61 -5.05 -1.38
C ILE A 7 8.93 -4.60 -2.01
N ARG A 8 8.87 -3.62 -2.92
CA ARG A 8 10.03 -2.94 -3.52
C ARG A 8 9.82 -1.45 -3.55
N HIS A 9 10.87 -0.63 -3.64
CA HIS A 9 10.71 0.81 -3.77
C HIS A 9 9.88 1.19 -4.99
N SER A 10 9.03 2.21 -4.82
CA SER A 10 8.19 2.77 -5.88
C SER A 10 8.54 4.22 -6.14
N THR A 11 8.50 4.60 -7.42
CA THR A 11 8.56 5.98 -7.88
C THR A 11 7.18 6.55 -8.20
N SER A 12 6.10 5.79 -7.94
CA SER A 12 4.74 6.23 -8.20
C SER A 12 4.37 7.43 -7.32
N PRO A 13 3.68 8.44 -7.89
CA PRO A 13 3.17 9.57 -7.12
C PRO A 13 2.00 9.18 -6.20
N CYS A 14 1.28 8.10 -6.50
CA CYS A 14 0.16 7.61 -5.69
C CYS A 14 0.62 6.51 -4.72
N ALA A 15 0.08 6.51 -3.50
CA ALA A 15 0.31 5.47 -2.49
C ALA A 15 -0.91 5.22 -1.60
N SER A 16 -1.01 4.00 -1.06
CA SER A 16 -2.01 3.60 -0.06
C SER A 16 -1.35 3.52 1.32
N PRO A 17 -2.01 3.95 2.41
CA PRO A 17 -1.47 3.77 3.75
C PRO A 17 -1.51 2.29 4.16
N ILE A 18 -0.55 1.88 5.01
CA ILE A 18 -0.61 0.60 5.72
C ILE A 18 -1.27 0.78 7.08
N VAL A 19 -2.24 -0.07 7.37
CA VAL A 19 -2.77 -0.28 8.71
C VAL A 19 -2.10 -1.50 9.33
N ILE A 20 -1.51 -1.31 10.50
CA ILE A 20 -0.89 -2.38 11.29
C ILE A 20 -1.93 -2.91 12.26
N VAL A 21 -2.33 -4.17 12.12
CA VAL A 21 -3.31 -4.82 12.99
C VAL A 21 -2.60 -5.88 13.83
N ARG A 22 -2.63 -5.73 15.16
CA ARG A 22 -2.18 -6.77 16.09
C ARG A 22 -3.27 -7.83 16.23
N LYS A 23 -2.92 -9.11 16.06
CA LYS A 23 -3.88 -10.20 16.31
C LYS A 23 -4.15 -10.34 17.80
N SER A 24 -5.26 -11.01 18.13
CA SER A 24 -5.68 -11.30 19.51
C SER A 24 -4.68 -12.14 20.30
N ASN A 25 -3.82 -12.91 19.64
CA ASN A 25 -2.73 -13.65 20.29
C ASN A 25 -1.60 -12.74 20.80
N GLY A 26 -1.66 -11.43 20.57
CA GLY A 26 -0.73 -10.44 21.09
C GLY A 26 0.68 -10.48 20.47
N VAL A 27 0.98 -11.48 19.63
CA VAL A 27 2.31 -11.67 19.03
C VAL A 27 2.28 -11.43 17.54
N ASP A 28 1.24 -11.89 16.85
CA ASP A 28 1.17 -11.75 15.40
C ASP A 28 0.72 -10.35 14.99
N ILE A 29 1.32 -9.87 13.91
CA ILE A 29 0.98 -8.60 13.28
C ILE A 29 0.55 -8.87 11.83
N ARG A 30 -0.55 -8.25 11.40
CA ARG A 30 -1.00 -8.21 9.99
C ARG A 30 -0.85 -6.81 9.45
N LEU A 31 -0.37 -6.72 8.22
CA LEU A 31 -0.29 -5.47 7.47
C LEU A 31 -1.48 -5.46 6.50
N CYS A 32 -2.43 -4.57 6.76
CA CYS A 32 -3.61 -4.38 5.91
C CYS A 32 -3.41 -3.11 5.09
N ILE A 33 -3.61 -3.21 3.77
CA ILE A 33 -3.59 -2.05 2.90
C ILE A 33 -4.99 -1.45 2.91
N ASP A 34 -5.12 -0.17 3.28
CA ASP A 34 -6.42 0.49 3.21
C ASP A 34 -6.67 1.00 1.79
N TYR A 35 -7.35 0.15 1.01
CA TYR A 35 -7.75 0.45 -0.35
C TYR A 35 -8.79 1.57 -0.44
N LYS A 36 -9.53 1.88 0.63
CA LYS A 36 -10.55 2.94 0.60
C LYS A 36 -9.91 4.30 0.48
N LEU A 37 -8.85 4.57 1.25
CA LEU A 37 -8.15 5.85 1.15
C LEU A 37 -7.52 6.01 -0.23
N TRP A 38 -6.93 4.95 -0.78
CA TRP A 38 -6.36 4.95 -2.12
C TRP A 38 -7.40 5.24 -3.21
N LEU A 39 -8.58 4.62 -3.13
CA LEU A 39 -9.65 4.85 -4.10
C LEU A 39 -10.17 6.30 -4.00
N LEU A 40 -10.27 6.85 -2.79
CA LEU A 40 -10.68 8.25 -2.57
C LEU A 40 -9.65 9.24 -3.12
N SER A 41 -8.36 9.02 -2.90
CA SER A 41 -7.29 9.83 -3.50
C SER A 41 -7.31 9.76 -5.03
N ARG A 42 -7.56 8.57 -5.60
CA ARG A 42 -7.68 8.41 -7.06
C ARG A 42 -8.92 9.07 -7.65
N ALA A 43 -10.04 9.07 -6.93
CA ALA A 43 -11.26 9.72 -7.38
C ALA A 43 -11.10 11.24 -7.50
N HIS A 44 -10.21 11.84 -6.70
CA HIS A 44 -9.86 13.26 -6.78
C HIS A 44 -8.99 13.59 -8.01
N ASP A 45 -8.07 12.69 -8.40
CA ASP A 45 -7.08 12.97 -9.44
C ASP A 45 -7.54 12.62 -10.87
N GLY A 46 -8.71 12.01 -11.06
CA GLY A 46 -9.33 11.75 -12.37
C GLY A 46 -8.56 10.80 -13.31
N LEU A 47 -7.36 10.34 -12.95
CA LEU A 47 -6.55 9.37 -13.69
C LEU A 47 -6.80 7.95 -13.16
N GLY A 48 -7.79 7.27 -13.76
CA GLY A 48 -8.05 5.86 -13.49
C GLY A 48 -7.62 4.97 -14.66
N SER A 49 -6.32 4.83 -14.93
CA SER A 49 -5.89 3.74 -15.82
C SER A 49 -6.04 2.40 -15.08
N ARG A 50 -6.75 1.45 -15.69
CA ARG A 50 -7.04 0.11 -15.15
C ARG A 50 -5.78 -0.66 -14.74
N ASP A 51 -4.63 -0.33 -15.32
CA ASP A 51 -3.37 -1.02 -15.06
C ASP A 51 -2.75 -0.67 -13.70
N ASP A 52 -3.09 0.49 -13.13
CA ASP A 52 -2.56 0.94 -11.85
C ASP A 52 -3.25 0.25 -10.67
N ALA A 53 -4.38 -0.42 -10.88
CA ALA A 53 -5.06 -1.21 -9.85
C ALA A 53 -4.42 -2.58 -9.62
N ARG A 54 -3.64 -3.08 -10.59
CA ARG A 54 -2.87 -4.32 -10.43
C ARG A 54 -1.57 -4.10 -9.64
N ARG A 55 -1.13 -2.86 -9.52
CA ARG A 55 0.09 -2.46 -8.80
C ARG A 55 -0.26 -1.55 -7.63
N VAL A 56 -0.35 -2.15 -6.46
CA VAL A 56 -0.71 -1.42 -5.24
C VAL A 56 0.55 -0.78 -4.67
N ASN A 57 0.53 0.55 -4.60
CA ASN A 57 1.57 1.31 -3.91
C ASN A 57 1.23 1.42 -2.43
N VAL A 58 2.25 1.44 -1.59
CA VAL A 58 2.14 1.34 -0.15
C VAL A 58 3.08 2.36 0.48
N TYR A 59 2.57 3.22 1.35
CA TYR A 59 3.37 4.18 2.11
C TYR A 59 3.71 3.64 3.49
N SER A 60 4.99 3.59 3.82
CA SER A 60 5.48 3.17 5.13
C SER A 60 6.76 3.91 5.48
N ASN A 61 6.85 4.41 6.72
CA ASN A 61 8.04 5.12 7.23
C ASN A 61 8.54 6.24 6.31
N GLY A 62 7.66 7.02 5.69
CA GLY A 62 8.09 8.12 4.82
C GLY A 62 8.35 7.75 3.35
N ALA A 63 8.21 6.48 2.96
CA ALA A 63 8.57 6.01 1.64
C ALA A 63 7.45 5.21 0.95
N ASN A 64 7.41 5.32 -0.38
CA ASN A 64 6.49 4.59 -1.25
C ASN A 64 7.11 3.28 -1.73
N TYR A 65 6.32 2.21 -1.69
CA TYR A 65 6.70 0.87 -2.11
C TYR A 65 5.63 0.25 -3.01
N LEU A 66 6.02 -0.57 -3.97
CA LEU A 66 5.13 -1.45 -4.72
C LEU A 66 5.09 -2.81 -4.05
N LEU A 67 3.91 -3.44 -3.99
CA LEU A 67 3.85 -4.89 -3.78
C LEU A 67 4.53 -5.57 -4.98
N ALA A 68 5.47 -6.47 -4.70
CA ALA A 68 6.39 -7.02 -5.70
C ALA A 68 5.72 -7.97 -6.68
#